data_AF-A0A4Y2U8C1-F1
#
_entry.id   AF-A0A4Y2U8C1-F1
#
_cell.length_a   1.000
_cell.length_b   1.000
_cell.length_c   1.000
_cell.angle_alpha   90.00
_cell.angle_beta   90.00
_cell.angle_gamma   90.00
#
_symmetry.space_group_name_H-M   'P 1'
#
loop_
_entity.id
_entity.type
_entity.pdbx_description
1 polymer ?
#
loop_
_entity_poly.entity_id
_entity_poly.type
_entity_poly.pdbx_seq_one_letter_code
_entity_poly.pdbx_strand_id
1 'polypeptide(L)'
;MSILLTEIGYPPILDTIPTEMSTVNTILDKSLKIADELKLSTIVVVMDQALYCKAQQIRWSNKEYEEIFILRLGEFHTLMSFLAIIGKHFRDAGLEDIFIESGLVAQNSLNGIMNGHDYNRSIRAHKIMVEALESLRW
;
A
#
# COMPACT_ATOMS: atom_id res chain seq x y z
N MET A 1 -8.73 -5.91 -36.13
CA MET A 1 -8.45 -5.33 -34.80
C MET A 1 -8.56 -6.46 -33.79
N SER A 2 -7.44 -7.01 -33.30
CA SER A 2 -7.48 -8.08 -32.31
C SER A 2 -7.87 -7.49 -30.97
N ILE A 3 -8.96 -7.97 -30.39
CA ILE A 3 -9.36 -7.62 -29.03
C ILE A 3 -8.29 -8.24 -28.10
N LEU A 4 -7.63 -7.41 -27.29
CA LEU A 4 -6.80 -7.88 -26.19
C LEU A 4 -7.72 -8.57 -25.18
N LEU A 5 -7.69 -9.90 -25.17
CA LEU A 5 -8.37 -10.71 -24.16
C LEU A 5 -7.47 -10.76 -22.92
N THR A 6 -8.02 -10.38 -21.78
CA THR A 6 -7.36 -10.58 -20.48
C THR A 6 -7.61 -12.00 -20.03
N GLU A 7 -6.55 -12.77 -19.81
CA GLU A 7 -6.62 -14.09 -19.19
C GLU A 7 -6.45 -13.96 -17.67
N ILE A 8 -7.33 -14.63 -16.92
CA ILE A 8 -7.32 -14.61 -15.45
C ILE A 8 -7.07 -16.04 -14.97
N GLY A 9 -5.97 -16.22 -14.25
CA GLY A 9 -5.62 -17.46 -13.58
C GLY A 9 -5.75 -17.32 -12.07
N TYR A 10 -6.19 -18.39 -11.40
CA TYR A 10 -6.24 -18.47 -9.94
C TYR A 10 -5.19 -19.46 -9.45
N PRO A 11 -4.12 -19.00 -8.76
CA PRO A 11 -3.16 -19.90 -8.13
C PRO A 11 -3.80 -20.73 -7.01
N PRO A 12 -3.24 -21.90 -6.68
CA PRO A 12 -3.73 -22.72 -5.57
C PRO A 12 -3.56 -22.00 -4.22
N ILE A 13 -4.50 -22.23 -3.31
CA ILE A 13 -4.45 -21.71 -1.94
C ILE A 13 -3.29 -22.39 -1.19
N LEU A 14 -2.53 -21.60 -0.43
CA LEU A 14 -1.49 -22.11 0.48
C LEU A 14 -2.08 -22.17 1.89
N ASP A 15 -2.17 -23.38 2.45
CA ASP A 15 -2.64 -23.61 3.82
C ASP A 15 -1.49 -23.46 4.82
N THR A 16 -0.95 -22.24 4.91
CA THR A 16 0.14 -21.89 5.83
C THR A 16 -0.06 -20.48 6.39
N ILE A 17 0.67 -20.15 7.46
CA ILE A 17 0.62 -18.80 8.04
C ILE A 17 1.18 -17.79 7.01
N PRO A 18 0.41 -16.78 6.58
CA PRO A 18 0.80 -15.89 5.48
C PRO A 18 2.09 -15.12 5.77
N THR A 19 2.28 -14.71 7.03
CA THR A 19 3.42 -13.88 7.45
C THR A 19 4.69 -14.68 7.72
N GLU A 20 4.70 -16.01 7.59
CA GLU A 20 5.94 -16.77 7.72
C GLU A 20 6.86 -16.53 6.53
N MET A 21 8.17 -16.39 6.79
CA MET A 21 9.12 -16.05 5.72
C MET A 21 9.17 -17.15 4.65
N SER A 22 9.04 -18.41 5.05
CA SER A 22 8.94 -19.56 4.15
C SER A 22 7.68 -19.52 3.28
N THR A 23 6.54 -19.08 3.82
CA THR A 23 5.31 -18.88 3.05
C THR A 23 5.50 -17.81 1.98
N VAL A 24 6.06 -16.65 2.36
CA VAL A 24 6.32 -15.56 1.41
C VAL A 24 7.31 -15.99 0.33
N ASN A 25 8.36 -16.73 0.69
CA ASN A 25 9.30 -17.28 -0.29
C ASN A 25 8.62 -18.23 -1.27
N THR A 26 7.75 -19.12 -0.76
CA THR A 26 6.98 -20.05 -1.60
C THR A 26 6.06 -19.31 -2.57
N ILE A 27 5.47 -18.18 -2.17
CA ILE A 27 4.66 -17.32 -3.05
C ILE A 27 5.52 -16.73 -4.17
N LEU A 28 6.72 -16.23 -3.85
CA LEU A 28 7.65 -15.70 -4.84
C LEU A 28 8.12 -16.81 -5.80
N ASP A 29 8.55 -17.97 -5.31
CA ASP A 29 8.93 -19.11 -6.15
C ASP A 29 7.83 -19.56 -7.12
N LYS A 30 6.57 -19.57 -6.66
CA LYS A 30 5.42 -19.87 -7.53
C LYS A 30 5.20 -18.76 -8.57
N SER A 31 5.40 -17.50 -8.19
CA SER A 31 5.29 -16.37 -9.10
C SER A 31 6.39 -16.37 -10.16
N LEU A 32 7.60 -16.82 -9.82
CA LEU A 32 8.70 -17.04 -10.76
C LEU A 32 8.33 -18.09 -11.81
N LYS A 33 7.82 -19.25 -11.39
CA LYS A 33 7.35 -20.30 -12.31
C LYS A 33 6.27 -19.80 -13.26
N ILE A 34 5.33 -18.99 -12.76
CA ILE A 34 4.30 -18.36 -13.60
C ILE A 34 4.94 -17.41 -14.62
N ALA A 35 5.92 -16.60 -14.22
CA ALA A 35 6.64 -15.73 -15.12
C ALA A 35 7.37 -16.51 -16.22
N ASP A 36 8.00 -17.64 -15.87
CA ASP A 36 8.68 -18.53 -16.82
C ASP A 36 7.70 -19.17 -17.82
N GLU A 37 6.59 -19.72 -17.34
CA GLU A 37 5.55 -20.34 -18.17
C GLU A 37 4.95 -19.32 -19.16
N LEU A 38 4.78 -18.07 -18.73
CA LEU A 38 4.29 -16.96 -19.53
C LEU A 38 5.38 -16.25 -20.33
N LYS A 39 6.65 -16.67 -20.20
CA LYS A 39 7.83 -16.07 -20.85
C LYS A 39 7.96 -14.56 -20.60
N LEU A 40 7.68 -14.12 -19.38
CA LEU A 40 7.78 -12.73 -18.96
C LEU A 40 9.22 -12.41 -18.53
N SER A 41 9.74 -11.26 -18.96
CA SER A 41 11.03 -10.76 -18.45
C SER A 41 10.94 -10.23 -17.03
N THR A 42 9.72 -9.91 -16.57
CA THR A 42 9.44 -9.31 -15.27
C THR A 42 7.99 -9.59 -14.89
N ILE A 43 7.71 -9.77 -13.61
CA ILE A 43 6.35 -9.96 -13.09
C ILE A 43 6.07 -9.00 -11.93
N VAL A 44 4.88 -8.39 -11.96
CA VAL A 44 4.41 -7.51 -10.88
C VAL A 44 3.68 -8.33 -9.84
N VAL A 45 4.12 -8.26 -8.59
CA VAL A 45 3.46 -8.94 -7.47
C VAL A 45 2.97 -7.90 -6.48
N VAL A 46 1.65 -7.81 -6.32
CA VAL A 46 1.01 -6.86 -5.40
C VAL A 46 0.71 -7.58 -4.09
N MET A 47 1.12 -6.99 -2.97
CA MET A 47 0.98 -7.59 -1.65
C MET A 47 0.51 -6.58 -0.60
N ASP A 48 -0.20 -7.06 0.42
CA ASP A 48 -0.47 -6.28 1.63
C ASP A 48 0.82 -5.95 2.37
N GLN A 49 0.79 -4.92 3.22
CA GLN A 49 1.98 -4.31 3.80
C GLN A 49 2.90 -5.29 4.54
N ALA A 50 2.34 -6.19 5.35
CA ALA A 50 3.13 -7.15 6.11
C ALA A 50 3.89 -8.15 5.20
N LEU A 51 3.24 -8.59 4.12
CA LEU A 51 3.82 -9.51 3.14
C LEU A 51 4.83 -8.78 2.26
N TYR A 52 4.49 -7.58 1.79
CA TYR A 52 5.37 -6.74 1.00
C TYR A 52 6.72 -6.51 1.69
N CYS A 53 6.72 -6.14 2.97
CA CYS A 53 7.96 -5.93 3.73
C CYS A 53 8.84 -7.18 3.78
N LYS A 54 8.25 -8.37 3.97
CA LYS A 54 8.97 -9.65 4.01
C LYS A 54 9.46 -10.06 2.62
N ALA A 55 8.61 -9.95 1.61
CA ALA A 55 8.96 -10.25 0.22
C ALA A 55 10.11 -9.36 -0.26
N GLN A 56 10.13 -8.10 0.17
CA GLN A 56 11.21 -7.17 -0.16
C GLN A 56 12.55 -7.59 0.48
N GLN A 57 12.54 -8.10 1.72
CA GLN A 57 13.74 -8.66 2.36
C GLN A 57 14.28 -9.88 1.59
N ILE A 58 13.39 -10.79 1.18
CA ILE A 58 13.78 -11.95 0.37
C ILE A 58 14.35 -11.49 -0.99
N ARG A 59 13.63 -10.59 -1.68
CA ARG A 59 14.03 -10.06 -2.98
C ARG A 59 15.42 -9.42 -2.95
N TRP A 60 15.74 -8.62 -1.93
CA TRP A 60 17.07 -8.00 -1.80
C TRP A 60 18.19 -9.00 -1.52
N SER A 61 17.87 -10.22 -1.07
CA SER A 61 18.85 -11.26 -0.80
C SER A 61 19.11 -12.19 -1.98
N ASN A 62 18.33 -12.09 -3.06
CA ASN A 62 18.43 -12.97 -4.23
C ASN A 62 18.43 -12.14 -5.52
N LYS A 63 19.54 -12.18 -6.27
CA LYS A 63 19.72 -11.40 -7.50
C LYS A 63 18.69 -11.74 -8.60
N GLU A 64 18.33 -13.01 -8.76
CA GLU A 64 17.30 -13.44 -9.72
C GLU A 64 15.95 -12.80 -9.37
N TYR A 65 15.59 -12.82 -8.09
CA TYR A 65 14.36 -12.21 -7.61
C TYR A 65 14.38 -10.69 -7.76
N GLU A 66 15.54 -10.06 -7.54
CA GLU A 66 15.70 -8.63 -7.69
C GLU A 66 15.44 -8.16 -9.13
N GLU A 67 15.88 -8.95 -10.11
CA GLU A 67 15.75 -8.71 -11.54
C GLU A 67 14.33 -9.00 -12.06
N ILE A 68 13.70 -10.11 -11.64
CA ILE A 68 12.41 -10.53 -12.19
C ILE A 68 11.19 -9.93 -11.47
N PHE A 69 11.25 -9.66 -10.17
CA PHE A 69 10.08 -9.20 -9.42
C PHE A 69 10.00 -7.68 -9.38
N ILE A 70 8.83 -7.13 -9.74
CA ILE A 70 8.39 -5.80 -9.33
C ILE A 70 7.38 -5.96 -8.21
N LEU A 71 7.86 -5.88 -6.97
CA LEU A 71 6.98 -5.89 -5.80
C LEU A 71 6.26 -4.54 -5.69
N ARG A 72 4.94 -4.59 -5.45
CA ARG A 72 4.12 -3.41 -5.20
C ARG A 72 3.32 -3.60 -3.92
N LEU A 73 3.23 -2.52 -3.14
CA LEU A 73 2.28 -2.45 -2.05
C LEU A 73 0.86 -2.40 -2.62
N GLY A 74 -0.08 -3.11 -2.00
CA GLY A 74 -1.49 -3.04 -2.33
C GLY A 74 -2.02 -1.60 -2.26
N GLU A 75 -2.86 -1.21 -3.23
CA GLU A 75 -3.28 0.19 -3.40
C GLU A 75 -3.90 0.78 -2.13
N PHE A 76 -4.68 -0.02 -1.40
CA PHE A 76 -5.25 0.40 -0.12
C PHE A 76 -4.17 0.80 0.89
N HIS A 77 -3.17 -0.05 1.08
CA HIS A 77 -2.04 0.24 1.97
C HIS A 77 -1.15 1.37 1.45
N THR A 78 -1.03 1.54 0.13
CA THR A 78 -0.36 2.71 -0.47
C THR A 78 -1.06 4.01 -0.08
N LEU A 79 -2.39 4.06 -0.19
CA LEU A 79 -3.17 5.24 0.20
C LEU A 79 -3.06 5.52 1.70
N MET A 80 -3.15 4.49 2.55
CA MET A 80 -2.96 4.63 4.00
C MET A 80 -1.57 5.17 4.34
N SER A 81 -0.52 4.67 3.66
CA SER A 81 0.85 5.15 3.85
C SER A 81 0.98 6.62 3.44
N PHE A 82 0.34 7.02 2.34
CA PHE A 82 0.34 8.42 1.89
C PHE A 82 -0.36 9.35 2.90
N LEU A 83 -1.52 8.93 3.43
CA LEU A 83 -2.21 9.65 4.50
C LEU A 83 -1.35 9.81 5.75
N ALA A 84 -0.64 8.76 6.15
CA ALA A 84 0.30 8.80 7.26
C ALA A 84 1.47 9.76 7.01
N ILE A 85 1.98 9.84 5.78
CA ILE A 85 3.04 10.78 5.39
C ILE A 85 2.55 12.22 5.53
N ILE A 86 1.37 12.56 5.02
CA ILE A 86 0.79 13.91 5.15
C ILE A 86 0.61 14.24 6.64
N GLY A 87 -0.02 13.34 7.39
CA GLY A 87 -0.25 13.52 8.82
C GLY A 87 1.06 13.75 9.57
N LYS A 88 2.11 12.94 9.33
CA LYS A 88 3.42 13.11 9.96
C LYS A 88 4.11 14.40 9.54
N HIS A 89 4.05 14.78 8.26
CA HIS A 89 4.76 15.94 7.75
C HIS A 89 4.18 17.27 8.27
N PHE A 90 2.86 17.34 8.43
CA PHE A 90 2.17 18.57 8.83
C PHE A 90 1.65 18.57 10.27
N ARG A 91 1.89 17.50 11.05
CA ARG A 91 1.42 17.40 12.45
C ARG A 91 1.78 18.65 13.25
N ASP A 92 3.07 18.95 13.30
CA ASP A 92 3.62 20.06 14.07
C ASP A 92 3.61 21.39 13.28
N ALA A 93 3.03 21.37 12.07
CA ALA A 93 2.81 22.55 11.24
C ALA A 93 1.38 23.11 11.39
N GLY A 94 0.66 22.68 12.43
CA GLY A 94 -0.69 23.16 12.76
C GLY A 94 -1.84 22.34 12.16
N LEU A 95 -1.57 21.26 11.41
CA LEU A 95 -2.64 20.41 10.88
C LEU A 95 -3.43 19.73 12.01
N GLU A 96 -2.72 19.30 13.06
CA GLU A 96 -3.33 18.76 14.27
C GLU A 96 -4.26 19.78 14.94
N ASP A 97 -3.76 20.99 15.18
CA ASP A 97 -4.53 22.06 15.81
C ASP A 97 -5.77 22.42 14.98
N ILE A 98 -5.64 22.56 13.66
CA ILE A 98 -6.77 22.86 12.78
C ILE A 98 -7.83 21.75 12.86
N PHE A 99 -7.43 20.48 12.85
CA PHE A 99 -8.37 19.36 12.94
C PHE A 99 -9.14 19.34 14.26
N ILE A 100 -8.49 19.66 15.36
CA ILE A 100 -9.11 19.70 16.70
C ILE A 100 -9.97 20.96 16.87
N GLU A 101 -9.40 22.14 16.65
CA GLU A 101 -10.04 23.43 16.94
C GLU A 101 -11.19 23.76 15.98
N SER A 102 -11.17 23.23 14.75
CA SER A 102 -12.32 23.31 13.84
C SER A 102 -13.47 22.37 14.21
N GLY A 103 -13.27 21.45 15.16
CA GLY A 103 -14.23 20.40 15.51
C GLY A 103 -14.37 19.31 14.44
N LEU A 104 -13.50 19.28 13.42
CA LEU A 104 -13.54 18.28 12.35
C LEU A 104 -13.17 16.88 12.86
N VAL A 105 -12.25 16.81 13.82
CA VAL A 105 -11.73 15.58 14.42
C VAL A 105 -11.77 15.70 15.93
N ALA A 106 -12.31 14.69 16.61
CA ALA A 106 -12.21 14.60 18.07
C ALA A 106 -10.79 14.16 18.49
N GLN A 107 -10.30 14.68 19.62
CA GLN A 107 -8.95 14.40 20.14
C GLN A 107 -8.62 12.89 20.20
N ASN A 108 -9.58 12.06 20.61
CA ASN A 108 -9.40 10.61 20.69
C ASN A 108 -9.31 9.90 19.33
N SER A 109 -9.70 10.54 18.23
CA SER A 109 -9.64 9.99 16.87
C SER A 109 -8.46 10.51 16.06
N LEU A 110 -7.78 11.54 16.55
CA LEU A 110 -6.68 12.21 15.85
C LEU A 110 -5.55 11.25 15.46
N ASN A 111 -5.09 10.41 16.39
CA ASN A 111 -4.00 9.49 16.12
C ASN A 111 -4.31 8.49 15.00
N GLY A 112 -5.55 8.00 14.92
CA GLY A 112 -5.97 7.13 13.82
C GLY A 112 -5.92 7.84 12.48
N ILE A 113 -6.31 9.12 12.46
CA ILE A 113 -6.33 9.95 11.25
C ILE A 113 -4.90 10.32 10.81
N MET A 114 -4.09 10.84 11.73
CA MET A 114 -2.73 11.32 11.47
C MET A 114 -1.76 10.21 11.10
N ASN A 115 -2.05 8.96 11.49
CA ASN A 115 -1.28 7.79 11.08
C ASN A 115 -1.89 7.06 9.87
N GLY A 116 -2.97 7.58 9.27
CA GLY A 116 -3.62 6.98 8.10
C GLY A 116 -4.34 5.65 8.37
N HIS A 117 -4.46 5.22 9.64
CA HIS A 117 -5.09 3.96 10.03
C HIS A 117 -6.61 4.01 9.93
N ASP A 118 -7.22 5.16 10.24
CA ASP A 118 -8.66 5.38 10.15
C ASP A 118 -9.04 5.87 8.73
N TYR A 119 -8.75 5.05 7.71
CA TYR A 119 -8.80 5.41 6.28
C TYR A 119 -9.97 6.33 5.88
N ASN A 120 -11.22 5.93 6.14
CA ASN A 120 -12.39 6.72 5.75
C ASN A 120 -12.45 8.08 6.44
N ARG A 121 -12.08 8.15 7.73
CA ARG A 121 -12.02 9.42 8.46
C ARG A 121 -10.85 10.27 7.98
N SER A 122 -9.70 9.67 7.73
CA SER A 122 -8.53 10.36 7.19
C SER A 122 -8.85 10.99 5.84
N ILE A 123 -9.45 10.24 4.91
CA ILE A 123 -9.84 10.76 3.59
C ILE A 123 -10.82 11.92 3.74
N ARG A 124 -11.85 11.79 4.59
CA ARG A 124 -12.81 12.87 4.83
C ARG A 124 -12.12 14.13 5.37
N ALA A 125 -11.29 13.99 6.41
CA ALA A 125 -10.62 15.11 7.05
C ALA A 125 -9.68 15.84 6.07
N HIS A 126 -8.88 15.09 5.32
CA HIS A 126 -7.95 15.68 4.34
C HIS A 126 -8.68 16.32 3.15
N LYS A 127 -9.81 15.77 2.69
CA LYS A 127 -10.62 16.42 1.64
C LYS A 127 -11.16 17.77 2.09
N ILE A 128 -11.73 17.84 3.29
CA ILE A 128 -12.23 19.09 3.86
C ILE A 128 -11.08 20.09 4.07
N MET A 129 -9.92 19.62 4.52
CA MET A 129 -8.73 20.47 4.65
C MET A 129 -8.30 21.08 3.32
N VAL A 130 -8.23 20.28 2.26
CA VAL A 130 -7.89 20.77 0.92
C VAL A 130 -8.91 21.79 0.44
N GLU A 131 -10.21 21.53 0.59
CA GLU A 131 -11.26 22.48 0.22
C GLU A 131 -11.15 23.82 0.99
N ALA A 132 -10.85 23.75 2.29
CA ALA A 132 -10.62 24.93 3.12
C ALA A 132 -9.38 25.73 2.65
N LEU A 133 -8.27 25.05 2.35
CA LEU A 133 -7.06 25.70 1.83
C LEU A 133 -7.28 26.33 0.46
N GLU A 134 -7.96 25.63 -0.44
CA GLU A 134 -8.30 26.15 -1.77
C GLU A 134 -9.21 27.38 -1.69
N SER A 135 -10.14 27.41 -0.74
CA SER A 135 -11.02 28.57 -0.51
C SER A 135 -10.27 29.82 -0.02
N LEU A 136 -9.06 29.64 0.53
CA LEU A 136 -8.18 30.72 0.97
C LEU A 136 -7.22 31.19 -0.13
N ARG A 137 -7.19 30.50 -1.29
CA ARG A 137 -6.39 30.92 -2.43
C ARG A 137 -7.12 32.07 -3.14
N TRP A 138 -6.58 33.27 -2.94
CA TRP A 138 -6.91 34.49 -3.70
C TRP A 138 -6.61 34.39 -5.21
#